data_AF-A0A015JHC9-F1
#
_entry.id   AF-A0A015JHC9-F1
#
_cell.length_a   1.000
_cell.length_b   1.000
_cell.length_c   1.000
_cell.angle_alpha   90.00
_cell.angle_beta   90.00
_cell.angle_gamma   90.00
#
_symmetry.space_group_name_H-M   'P 1'
#
loop_
_entity.id
_entity.type
_entity.pdbx_description
1 polymer ?
#
loop_
_entity_poly.entity_id
_entity_poly.type
_entity_poly.pdbx_seq_one_letter_code
_entity_poly.pdbx_strand_id
1 'polypeptide(L)'
;MSPSQTLSTKPVPGRKKDKTRITVLLGANATGTDKLKPWVIGNAKRPRSLSKVNLERLPVFYRENKKAWMNSVVFKEVLYEMDSYFRAKNKKILLLVDNAPSHFNPNYSSAEQDEQDEQDEDDTNDEEIETTASEGRGGESRGGSRGRGESRGCSRSRGHDGRSRGHGGGSRGCGSRSSGRSSGRSSGRSSGYQPLTHIELAFLPPNTISHLQPLDAGIIRKYCHHMLGLFEDRKDINKKKINIKEAINYVAEAWDHVTEETIRNC
;
A
#
# COMPACT_ATOMS: atom_id res chain seq x y z
N MET A 1 4.60 -8.69 2.94
CA MET A 1 4.69 -10.01 2.26
C MET A 1 3.28 -10.51 1.89
N SER A 2 3.09 -11.14 0.73
CA SER A 2 1.80 -11.77 0.38
C SER A 2 1.74 -13.18 0.97
N PRO A 3 0.59 -13.70 1.44
CA PRO A 3 0.54 -15.05 1.98
C PRO A 3 0.86 -16.09 0.89
N SER A 4 1.88 -16.90 1.16
CA SER A 4 2.46 -17.91 0.26
C SER A 4 1.71 -19.23 0.27
N GLN A 5 0.83 -19.47 1.25
CA GLN A 5 0.12 -20.74 1.39
C GLN A 5 -1.38 -20.60 1.12
N THR A 6 -1.91 -21.59 0.40
CA THR A 6 -3.34 -21.84 0.20
C THR A 6 -3.68 -23.18 0.85
N LEU A 7 -4.95 -23.47 1.17
CA LEU A 7 -5.39 -24.80 1.65
C LEU A 7 -5.12 -25.96 0.68
N SER A 8 -4.56 -25.68 -0.50
CA SER A 8 -4.03 -26.67 -1.42
C SER A 8 -2.54 -26.84 -1.19
N THR A 9 -2.13 -28.04 -0.79
CA THR A 9 -0.73 -28.44 -0.55
C THR A 9 0.06 -28.70 -1.84
N LYS A 10 -0.58 -28.64 -3.01
CA LYS A 10 0.04 -28.86 -4.32
C LYS A 10 -0.51 -27.91 -5.39
N PRO A 11 0.31 -27.41 -6.32
CA PRO A 11 -0.18 -26.66 -7.48
C PRO A 11 -1.13 -27.53 -8.31
N VAL A 12 -2.34 -27.04 -8.60
CA VAL A 12 -3.29 -27.71 -9.49
C VAL A 12 -3.09 -27.17 -10.90
N PRO A 13 -2.61 -27.97 -11.88
CA PRO A 13 -2.39 -27.52 -13.25
C PRO A 13 -3.66 -26.91 -13.86
N GLY A 14 -3.52 -25.81 -14.59
CA GLY A 14 -4.65 -25.13 -15.27
C GLY A 14 -5.54 -24.26 -14.37
N ARG A 15 -5.34 -24.22 -13.04
CA ARG A 15 -6.16 -23.41 -12.13
C ARG A 15 -5.45 -22.12 -11.72
N LYS A 16 -5.93 -20.97 -12.21
CA LYS A 16 -5.44 -19.64 -11.82
C LYS A 16 -5.79 -19.35 -10.36
N LYS A 17 -4.79 -19.02 -9.53
CA LYS A 17 -5.01 -18.56 -8.14
C LYS A 17 -5.96 -17.36 -8.16
N ASP A 18 -7.00 -17.42 -7.33
CA ASP A 18 -7.84 -16.27 -7.08
C ASP A 18 -7.00 -15.21 -6.36
N LYS A 19 -6.71 -14.10 -7.04
CA LYS A 19 -5.94 -12.98 -6.49
C LYS A 19 -6.84 -11.90 -5.88
N THR A 20 -8.13 -12.22 -5.66
CA THR A 20 -9.04 -11.34 -4.93
C THR A 20 -8.46 -11.09 -3.54
N ARG A 21 -8.26 -9.81 -3.21
CA ARG A 21 -7.74 -9.36 -1.93
C ARG A 21 -8.48 -8.11 -1.49
N ILE A 22 -8.49 -7.90 -0.19
CA ILE A 22 -8.84 -6.63 0.45
C ILE A 22 -7.64 -6.22 1.30
N THR A 23 -7.47 -4.92 1.50
CA THR A 23 -6.54 -4.38 2.51
C THR A 23 -7.38 -3.85 3.66
N VAL A 24 -6.94 -4.12 4.90
CA VAL A 24 -7.59 -3.63 6.11
C VAL A 24 -6.62 -2.71 6.83
N LEU A 25 -7.06 -1.51 7.20
CA LEU A 25 -6.35 -0.64 8.13
C LEU A 25 -7.07 -0.69 9.47
N LEU A 26 -6.29 -0.98 10.50
CA LEU A 26 -6.69 -1.04 11.90
C LEU A 26 -5.88 0.01 12.66
N GLY A 27 -6.44 0.49 13.77
CA GLY A 27 -5.72 1.39 14.66
C GLY A 27 -6.38 1.41 16.03
N ALA A 28 -5.55 1.46 17.06
CA ALA A 28 -5.97 1.60 18.43
C ALA A 28 -4.95 2.48 19.17
N ASN A 29 -5.36 3.09 20.27
CA ASN A 29 -4.43 3.75 21.18
C ASN A 29 -3.65 2.72 22.01
N ALA A 30 -2.54 3.16 22.64
CA ALA A 30 -1.65 2.30 23.41
C ALA A 30 -2.35 1.57 24.58
N THR A 31 -3.40 2.15 25.15
CA THR A 31 -4.15 1.51 26.24
C THR A 31 -5.28 0.60 25.74
N GLY A 32 -5.60 0.60 24.44
CA GLY A 32 -6.70 -0.17 23.85
C GLY A 32 -8.11 0.37 24.10
N THR A 33 -8.25 1.50 24.81
CA THR A 33 -9.54 2.11 25.18
C THR A 33 -10.26 2.80 24.02
N ASP A 34 -9.53 3.17 22.97
CA ASP A 34 -10.07 3.78 21.75
C ASP A 34 -9.59 2.97 20.54
N LYS A 35 -10.49 2.16 19.97
CA LYS A 35 -10.27 1.44 18.71
C LYS A 35 -10.92 2.21 17.58
N LEU A 36 -10.16 2.45 16.51
CA LEU A 36 -10.69 3.06 15.30
C LEU A 36 -11.61 2.08 14.58
N LYS A 37 -12.64 2.64 13.93
CA LYS A 37 -13.47 1.88 12.98
C LYS A 37 -12.56 1.42 11.82
N PRO A 38 -12.52 0.11 11.49
CA PRO A 38 -11.64 -0.39 10.43
C PRO A 38 -11.93 0.25 9.08
N TRP A 39 -10.88 0.42 8.29
CA TRP A 39 -10.98 0.75 6.87
C TRP A 39 -10.72 -0.48 6.02
N VAL A 40 -11.59 -0.75 5.05
CA VAL A 40 -11.48 -1.86 4.10
C VAL A 40 -11.32 -1.29 2.69
N ILE A 41 -10.22 -1.64 2.03
CA ILE A 41 -9.92 -1.26 0.66
C ILE A 41 -10.17 -2.47 -0.26
N GLY A 42 -11.19 -2.37 -1.10
CA GLY A 42 -11.53 -3.36 -2.12
C GLY A 42 -11.17 -2.90 -3.53
N ASN A 43 -11.34 -3.79 -4.52
CA ASN A 43 -11.06 -3.45 -5.93
C ASN A 43 -12.15 -2.56 -6.55
N ALA A 44 -13.40 -2.99 -6.40
CA ALA A 44 -14.53 -2.36 -7.06
C ALA A 44 -15.20 -1.32 -6.17
N LYS A 45 -15.60 -0.18 -6.75
CA LYS A 45 -16.43 0.84 -6.08
C LYS A 45 -17.72 0.28 -5.51
N ARG A 46 -18.40 -0.56 -6.30
CA ARG A 46 -19.59 -1.30 -5.89
C ARG A 46 -19.48 -2.78 -6.27
N PRO A 47 -18.92 -3.60 -5.38
CA PRO A 47 -18.93 -5.06 -5.54
C PRO A 47 -20.37 -5.59 -5.60
N ARG A 48 -20.60 -6.66 -6.36
CA ARG A 48 -21.94 -7.24 -6.55
C ARG A 48 -22.68 -7.55 -5.23
N SER A 49 -21.97 -8.10 -4.24
CA SER A 49 -22.57 -8.41 -2.92
C SER A 49 -22.87 -7.19 -2.05
N LEU A 50 -22.38 -6.01 -2.42
CA LEU A 50 -22.67 -4.72 -1.77
C LEU A 50 -23.56 -3.81 -2.64
N SER A 51 -24.02 -4.28 -3.79
CA SER A 51 -24.79 -3.46 -4.76
C SER A 51 -26.06 -2.84 -4.17
N LYS A 52 -26.73 -3.55 -3.26
CA LYS A 52 -27.96 -3.13 -2.57
C LYS A 52 -27.73 -2.69 -1.12
N VAL A 53 -26.48 -2.57 -0.69
CA VAL A 53 -26.12 -2.21 0.69
C VAL A 53 -25.77 -0.73 0.74
N ASN A 54 -26.28 -0.01 1.74
CA ASN A 54 -25.77 1.33 2.03
C ASN A 54 -24.36 1.19 2.63
N LEU A 55 -23.35 1.67 1.91
CA LEU A 55 -21.94 1.59 2.30
C LEU A 55 -21.65 2.36 3.59
N GLU A 56 -22.38 3.45 3.86
CA GLU A 56 -22.21 4.26 5.07
C GLU A 56 -22.65 3.52 6.34
N ARG A 57 -23.56 2.55 6.19
CA ARG A 57 -24.06 1.71 7.29
C ARG A 57 -23.20 0.49 7.56
N LEU A 58 -22.11 0.29 6.82
CA LEU A 58 -21.20 -0.81 7.09
C LEU A 58 -20.49 -0.60 8.44
N PRO A 59 -20.13 -1.68 9.15
CA PRO A 59 -19.33 -1.61 10.36
C PRO A 59 -17.88 -1.19 10.10
N VAL A 60 -17.51 -0.98 8.83
CA VAL A 60 -16.20 -0.50 8.38
C VAL A 60 -16.38 0.69 7.45
N PHE A 61 -15.34 1.50 7.30
CA PHE A 61 -15.23 2.39 6.14
C PHE A 61 -14.83 1.57 4.93
N TYR A 62 -15.51 1.74 3.79
CA TYR A 62 -15.18 1.02 2.57
C TYR A 62 -14.67 1.97 1.50
N ARG A 63 -13.50 1.65 0.93
CA ARG A 63 -12.90 2.41 -0.16
C ARG A 63 -12.47 1.50 -1.31
N GLU A 64 -12.55 1.99 -2.54
CA GLU A 64 -12.07 1.27 -3.71
C GLU A 64 -10.69 1.72 -4.18
N ASN A 65 -9.90 0.77 -4.62
CA ASN A 65 -8.67 0.98 -5.38
C ASN A 65 -8.52 -0.22 -6.32
N LYS A 66 -8.24 0.00 -7.62
CA LYS A 66 -8.03 -1.09 -8.60
C LYS A 66 -7.01 -2.15 -8.15
N LYS A 67 -6.02 -1.78 -7.33
CA LYS A 67 -5.03 -2.71 -6.75
C LYS A 67 -5.45 -3.29 -5.39
N ALA A 68 -6.51 -2.79 -4.78
CA ALA A 68 -7.00 -3.12 -3.45
C ALA A 68 -5.89 -3.02 -2.39
N TRP A 69 -5.09 -1.95 -2.47
CA TRP A 69 -3.95 -1.64 -1.60
C TRP A 69 -4.03 -0.20 -1.10
N MET A 70 -3.27 0.12 -0.05
CA MET A 70 -3.07 1.51 0.37
C MET A 70 -2.35 2.31 -0.72
N ASN A 71 -2.72 3.58 -0.88
CA ASN A 71 -1.98 4.57 -1.68
C ASN A 71 -2.11 5.94 -1.00
N SER A 72 -1.35 6.93 -1.46
CA SER A 72 -1.34 8.26 -0.86
C SER A 72 -2.72 8.94 -0.87
N VAL A 73 -3.56 8.68 -1.87
CA VAL A 73 -4.92 9.25 -1.91
C VAL A 73 -5.80 8.68 -0.80
N VAL A 74 -5.82 7.35 -0.66
CA VAL A 74 -6.59 6.66 0.39
C VAL A 74 -6.02 6.98 1.76
N PHE A 75 -4.69 7.03 1.91
CA PHE A 75 -4.04 7.40 3.16
C PHE A 75 -4.41 8.82 3.57
N LYS A 76 -4.41 9.77 2.64
CA LYS A 76 -4.88 11.14 2.88
C LYS A 76 -6.32 11.15 3.41
N GLU A 77 -7.23 10.43 2.75
CA GLU A 77 -8.62 10.33 3.19
C GLU A 77 -8.76 9.74 4.60
N VAL A 78 -8.00 8.70 4.92
CA VAL A 78 -7.94 8.11 6.26
C VAL A 78 -7.53 9.15 7.30
N LEU A 79 -6.46 9.92 7.05
CA LEU A 79 -5.99 10.95 7.96
C LEU A 79 -7.04 12.03 8.23
N TYR A 80 -7.74 12.50 7.19
CA TYR A 80 -8.78 13.53 7.37
C TYR A 80 -10.00 13.02 8.12
N GLU A 81 -10.42 11.77 7.88
CA GLU A 81 -11.50 11.16 8.64
C GLU A 81 -11.11 11.02 10.11
N MET A 82 -9.88 10.56 10.38
CA MET A 82 -9.36 10.45 11.74
C MET A 82 -9.23 11.82 12.42
N ASP A 83 -8.75 12.84 11.72
CA ASP A 83 -8.61 14.20 12.27
C ASP A 83 -9.98 14.77 12.62
N SER A 84 -10.98 14.58 11.75
CA SER A 84 -12.37 14.95 12.03
C SER A 84 -12.92 14.22 13.26
N TYR A 85 -12.65 12.92 13.38
CA TYR A 85 -13.07 12.11 14.52
C TYR A 85 -12.48 12.60 15.85
N PHE A 86 -11.17 12.86 15.89
CA PHE A 86 -10.50 13.34 17.10
C PHE A 86 -10.80 14.81 17.40
N ARG A 87 -11.02 15.63 16.37
CA ARG A 87 -11.53 16.99 16.51
C ARG A 87 -12.91 17.03 17.16
N ALA A 88 -13.83 16.17 16.73
CA ALA A 88 -15.17 16.07 17.35
C ALA A 88 -15.10 15.65 18.82
N LYS A 89 -14.07 14.89 19.21
CA LYS A 89 -13.78 14.52 20.60
C LYS A 89 -12.94 15.56 21.36
N ASN A 90 -12.50 16.64 20.70
CA ASN A 90 -11.53 17.61 21.22
C ASN A 90 -10.28 16.93 21.82
N LYS A 91 -9.75 15.91 21.12
CA LYS A 91 -8.55 15.18 21.52
C LYS A 91 -7.45 15.39 20.48
N LYS A 92 -6.23 15.67 20.94
CA LYS A 92 -5.03 15.63 20.09
C LYS A 92 -4.33 14.30 20.29
N ILE A 93 -3.87 13.71 19.19
CA ILE A 93 -3.17 12.42 19.21
C ILE A 93 -1.85 12.49 18.45
N LEU A 94 -0.90 11.68 18.88
CA LEU A 94 0.26 11.30 18.09
C LEU A 94 -0.07 10.00 17.36
N LEU A 95 -0.02 10.02 16.03
CA LEU A 95 -0.22 8.86 15.18
C LEU A 95 1.14 8.34 14.71
N LEU A 96 1.50 7.15 15.20
CA LEU A 96 2.69 6.43 14.73
C LEU A 96 2.37 5.71 13.42
N VAL A 97 3.19 5.94 12.40
CA VAL A 97 3.00 5.40 11.04
C VAL A 97 4.29 4.71 10.58
N ASP A 98 4.15 3.58 9.91
CA ASP A 98 5.27 2.91 9.25
C ASP A 98 5.79 3.71 8.06
N ASN A 99 7.09 3.61 7.81
CA ASN A 99 7.69 4.21 6.63
C ASN A 99 7.30 3.39 5.39
N ALA A 100 6.34 3.90 4.62
CA ALA A 100 5.91 3.31 3.35
C ALA A 100 5.69 4.41 2.31
N PRO A 101 5.89 4.13 0.99
CA PRO A 101 5.72 5.14 -0.06
C PRO A 101 4.32 5.77 -0.15
N SER A 102 3.30 5.11 0.42
CA SER A 102 1.94 5.66 0.50
C SER A 102 1.75 6.65 1.64
N HIS A 103 2.65 6.68 2.63
CA HIS A 103 2.52 7.48 3.84
C HIS A 103 3.33 8.75 3.69
N PHE A 104 2.65 9.89 3.85
CA PHE A 104 3.24 11.21 3.76
C PHE A 104 2.55 12.12 4.76
N ASN A 105 3.24 13.16 5.21
CA ASN A 105 2.63 14.14 6.09
C ASN A 105 1.95 15.24 5.24
N PRO A 106 0.61 15.37 5.25
CA PRO A 106 -0.07 16.40 4.48
C PRO A 106 0.19 17.81 4.98
N ASN A 107 0.71 17.99 6.20
CA ASN A 107 1.07 19.30 6.75
C ASN A 107 2.42 19.81 6.22
N TYR A 108 3.27 18.92 5.68
CA TYR A 108 4.58 19.27 5.11
C TYR A 108 4.62 18.83 3.64
N SER A 109 4.27 19.72 2.71
CA SER A 109 4.37 19.40 1.28
C SER A 109 5.78 19.68 0.73
N SER A 110 6.53 18.61 0.45
CA SER A 110 7.53 18.49 -0.65
C SER A 110 8.74 19.45 -0.75
N ALA A 111 9.25 20.04 0.34
CA ALA A 111 10.40 20.96 0.23
C ALA A 111 11.58 20.73 1.21
N GLU A 112 11.52 19.76 2.14
CA GLU A 112 12.50 19.70 3.24
C GLU A 112 13.07 18.30 3.54
N GLN A 113 13.14 17.41 2.54
CA GLN A 113 13.75 16.07 2.72
C GLN A 113 14.95 15.92 1.79
N ASP A 114 16.08 16.60 2.05
CA ASP A 114 17.34 16.38 1.32
C ASP A 114 18.64 16.65 2.14
N GLU A 115 18.62 16.83 3.47
CA GLU A 115 19.87 17.18 4.22
C GLU A 115 20.18 16.37 5.49
N GLN A 116 19.77 15.10 5.60
CA GLN A 116 20.21 14.24 6.72
C GLN A 116 20.53 12.83 6.25
N ASP A 117 21.52 12.65 5.37
CA ASP A 117 22.09 11.32 5.07
C ASP A 117 23.61 11.36 4.78
N GLU A 118 24.32 12.47 5.02
CA GLU A 118 25.80 12.51 4.95
C GLU A 118 26.40 13.08 6.23
N GLN A 119 26.57 12.23 7.23
CA GLN A 119 27.57 12.34 8.29
C GLN A 119 27.49 11.06 9.11
N ASP A 120 28.24 10.04 8.70
CA ASP A 120 28.77 8.96 9.54
C ASP A 120 29.68 8.05 8.65
N GLU A 121 30.71 8.64 8.04
CA GLU A 121 31.89 7.90 7.58
C GLU A 121 33.15 8.69 7.92
N ASP A 122 33.65 8.47 9.14
CA ASP A 122 35.05 8.44 9.60
C ASP A 122 34.94 8.10 11.09
N ASP A 123 35.66 7.20 11.74
CA ASP A 123 37.09 7.01 11.71
C ASP A 123 37.37 5.85 12.69
N THR A 124 37.93 4.73 12.27
CA THR A 124 38.61 3.83 13.22
C THR A 124 39.86 3.28 12.57
N ASN A 125 40.97 3.86 13.02
CA ASN A 125 42.35 3.50 12.77
C ASN A 125 42.65 2.02 13.02
N ASP A 126 43.48 1.49 12.12
CA ASP A 126 44.20 0.23 12.19
C ASP A 126 45.22 0.23 13.36
N GLU A 127 45.26 -0.84 14.14
CA GLU A 127 46.47 -1.24 14.88
C GLU A 127 46.98 -2.58 14.34
N GLU A 128 48.21 -2.54 13.82
CA GLU A 128 49.01 -3.66 13.34
C GLU A 128 49.40 -4.62 14.48
N ILE A 129 49.30 -5.94 14.22
CA ILE A 129 50.11 -6.94 14.93
C ILE A 129 50.79 -7.84 13.90
N GLU A 130 52.11 -7.70 13.84
CA GLU A 130 53.04 -8.48 13.04
C GLU A 130 53.42 -9.78 13.78
N THR A 131 53.25 -10.95 13.16
CA THR A 131 53.99 -12.19 13.50
C THR A 131 54.21 -13.11 12.29
N THR A 132 55.43 -13.04 11.77
CA THR A 132 56.32 -14.09 11.22
C THR A 132 55.79 -15.39 10.57
N ALA A 133 56.11 -15.52 9.27
CA ALA A 133 56.74 -16.65 8.53
C ALA A 133 56.18 -18.09 8.62
N SER A 134 55.79 -18.67 7.47
CA SER A 134 56.64 -19.56 6.63
C SER A 134 55.84 -20.40 5.60
N GLU A 135 56.38 -20.40 4.38
CA GLU A 135 56.46 -21.49 3.36
C GLU A 135 55.22 -22.31 2.91
N GLY A 136 55.09 -22.45 1.57
CA GLY A 136 54.55 -23.70 1.00
C GLY A 136 53.80 -23.66 -0.34
N ARG A 137 54.54 -23.48 -1.45
CA ARG A 137 54.41 -24.17 -2.77
C ARG A 137 53.02 -24.58 -3.32
N GLY A 138 52.75 -24.17 -4.57
CA GLY A 138 52.58 -25.13 -5.68
C GLY A 138 51.33 -25.05 -6.58
N GLY A 139 51.56 -24.86 -7.89
CA GLY A 139 50.75 -25.34 -9.04
C GLY A 139 49.57 -24.44 -9.48
N GLU A 140 49.59 -23.74 -10.63
CA GLU A 140 49.42 -24.24 -12.03
C GLU A 140 48.33 -25.33 -12.17
N SER A 141 47.44 -25.36 -13.17
CA SER A 141 47.18 -24.55 -14.36
C SER A 141 45.87 -25.04 -15.01
N ARG A 142 45.11 -24.10 -15.58
CA ARG A 142 44.42 -24.14 -16.90
C ARG A 142 43.35 -25.20 -17.24
N GLY A 143 42.30 -24.64 -17.87
CA GLY A 143 41.59 -25.22 -19.04
C GLY A 143 40.12 -25.50 -18.74
N GLY A 144 39.12 -25.09 -19.52
CA GLY A 144 39.05 -24.52 -20.86
C GLY A 144 37.78 -25.01 -21.55
N SER A 145 37.33 -24.29 -22.59
CA SER A 145 36.33 -24.67 -23.62
C SER A 145 34.87 -24.29 -23.31
N ARG A 146 34.29 -23.27 -23.97
CA ARG A 146 33.79 -23.19 -25.37
C ARG A 146 32.55 -24.06 -25.63
N GLY A 147 31.45 -23.39 -25.99
CA GLY A 147 30.28 -23.99 -26.65
C GLY A 147 29.40 -22.91 -27.30
N ARG A 148 29.46 -22.82 -28.64
CA ARG A 148 28.64 -21.99 -29.54
C ARG A 148 27.27 -22.64 -29.80
N GLY A 149 26.31 -21.82 -30.28
CA GLY A 149 25.14 -22.24 -31.06
C GLY A 149 24.01 -21.21 -30.93
N GLU A 150 23.91 -20.21 -31.83
CA GLU A 150 23.03 -20.18 -33.02
C GLU A 150 21.53 -20.22 -32.65
N SER A 151 20.67 -19.21 -32.91
CA SER A 151 20.32 -18.44 -34.12
C SER A 151 18.88 -18.77 -34.57
N ARG A 152 18.08 -17.71 -34.80
CA ARG A 152 16.83 -17.62 -35.61
C ARG A 152 15.53 -18.07 -34.90
N GLY A 153 14.38 -17.41 -35.09
CA GLY A 153 14.01 -16.36 -36.03
C GLY A 153 12.75 -15.59 -35.59
N CYS A 154 12.71 -14.32 -35.95
CA CYS A 154 11.61 -13.39 -35.67
C CYS A 154 10.83 -13.18 -36.97
N SER A 155 9.61 -13.68 -37.05
CA SER A 155 8.74 -13.54 -38.22
C SER A 155 7.84 -12.32 -38.05
N ARG A 156 8.18 -11.25 -38.76
CA ARG A 156 7.34 -10.06 -38.96
C ARG A 156 6.31 -10.35 -40.07
N SER A 157 5.03 -10.29 -39.75
CA SER A 157 3.96 -10.16 -40.74
C SER A 157 3.48 -8.72 -40.79
N ARG A 158 3.67 -8.11 -41.96
CA ARG A 158 3.09 -6.83 -42.39
C ARG A 158 1.68 -7.06 -42.93
N GLY A 159 0.82 -6.08 -42.74
CA GLY A 159 -0.45 -5.88 -43.46
C GLY A 159 -1.31 -4.89 -42.68
N HIS A 160 -2.05 -3.96 -43.26
CA HIS A 160 -2.15 -3.44 -44.61
C HIS A 160 -2.83 -2.07 -44.46
N ASP A 161 -2.42 -1.08 -45.26
CA ASP A 161 -3.03 0.24 -45.31
C ASP A 161 -4.47 0.21 -45.82
N GLY A 162 -5.32 1.09 -45.29
CA GLY A 162 -6.69 1.32 -45.72
C GLY A 162 -7.15 2.75 -45.44
N ARG A 163 -6.83 3.67 -46.36
CA ARG A 163 -7.38 5.03 -46.45
C ARG A 163 -8.81 4.98 -47.00
N SER A 164 -9.70 5.83 -46.46
CA SER A 164 -10.83 6.38 -47.21
C SER A 164 -11.11 7.83 -46.82
N ARG A 165 -11.18 8.67 -47.85
CA ARG A 165 -11.44 10.12 -47.86
C ARG A 165 -12.95 10.38 -47.83
N GLY A 166 -13.35 11.50 -47.23
CA GLY A 166 -14.66 12.13 -47.41
C GLY A 166 -14.53 13.65 -47.29
N HIS A 167 -14.87 14.36 -48.37
CA HIS A 167 -14.75 15.79 -48.60
C HIS A 167 -15.97 16.60 -48.11
N GLY A 168 -15.75 17.88 -47.84
CA GLY A 168 -16.75 18.96 -47.79
C GLY A 168 -16.42 19.91 -46.63
N GLY A 169 -15.98 21.16 -46.77
CA GLY A 169 -16.22 22.15 -47.82
C GLY A 169 -17.01 23.31 -47.19
N GLY A 170 -16.34 24.43 -46.84
CA GLY A 170 -16.99 25.61 -46.28
C GLY A 170 -16.01 26.70 -45.89
N SER A 171 -15.99 27.79 -46.66
CA SER A 171 -14.99 28.87 -46.64
C SER A 171 -15.41 30.09 -45.81
N ARG A 172 -14.40 30.72 -45.22
CA ARG A 172 -14.16 32.17 -45.01
C ARG A 172 -14.96 32.95 -43.95
N GLY A 173 -14.18 33.55 -43.05
CA GLY A 173 -14.53 34.72 -42.25
C GLY A 173 -13.31 35.23 -41.49
N CYS A 174 -12.50 36.08 -42.12
CA CYS A 174 -11.37 36.79 -41.51
C CYS A 174 -11.90 38.03 -40.78
N GLY A 175 -11.72 38.09 -39.45
CA GLY A 175 -12.08 39.22 -38.60
C GLY A 175 -10.92 39.58 -37.68
N SER A 176 -10.59 40.87 -37.66
CA SER A 176 -9.37 41.47 -37.16
C SER A 176 -9.20 41.46 -35.64
N ARG A 177 -7.94 41.57 -35.26
CA ARG A 177 -7.33 41.60 -33.91
C ARG A 177 -7.97 42.61 -32.94
N SER A 178 -8.14 42.19 -31.69
CA SER A 178 -7.97 43.04 -30.52
C SER A 178 -7.27 42.24 -29.42
N SER A 179 -5.98 42.53 -29.21
CA SER A 179 -5.12 41.96 -28.19
C SER A 179 -5.46 42.54 -26.81
N GLY A 180 -6.38 41.89 -26.10
CA GLY A 180 -6.55 42.07 -24.66
C GLY A 180 -5.67 41.07 -23.91
N ARG A 181 -4.54 41.53 -23.36
CA ARG A 181 -3.75 40.77 -22.39
C ARG A 181 -4.56 40.63 -21.09
N SER A 182 -5.34 39.56 -20.97
CA SER A 182 -5.80 39.08 -19.67
C SER A 182 -4.66 38.28 -19.06
N SER A 183 -3.99 38.88 -18.07
CA SER A 183 -3.09 38.19 -17.17
C SER A 183 -3.89 37.17 -16.35
N GLY A 184 -4.16 36.02 -16.95
CA GLY A 184 -4.66 34.84 -16.27
C GLY A 184 -3.59 34.36 -15.32
N ARG A 185 -3.63 34.83 -14.07
CA ARG A 185 -2.99 34.13 -12.95
C ARG A 185 -3.54 32.71 -12.99
N SER A 186 -2.68 31.76 -13.35
CA SER A 186 -2.90 30.35 -13.10
C SER A 186 -3.02 30.18 -11.59
N SER A 187 -4.24 30.27 -11.07
CA SER A 187 -4.54 29.83 -9.72
C SER A 187 -4.25 28.34 -9.69
N GLY A 188 -3.09 28.00 -9.13
CA GLY A 188 -2.77 26.64 -8.74
C GLY A 188 -3.97 26.12 -7.96
N ARG A 189 -4.58 25.07 -8.49
CA ARG A 189 -5.73 24.40 -7.88
C ARG A 189 -5.21 23.75 -6.60
N SER A 190 -5.19 24.50 -5.50
CA SER A 190 -4.90 23.93 -4.19
C SER A 190 -5.91 22.83 -3.94
N SER A 191 -5.41 21.59 -3.81
CA SER A 191 -6.20 20.45 -3.35
C SER A 191 -6.86 20.90 -2.04
N GLY A 192 -8.18 21.12 -2.05
CA GLY A 192 -8.94 21.84 -1.02
C GLY A 192 -9.08 21.14 0.33
N TYR A 193 -7.98 20.65 0.88
CA TYR A 193 -7.91 20.06 2.20
C TYR A 193 -7.09 20.97 3.11
N GLN A 194 -7.67 21.30 4.28
CA GLN A 194 -7.00 22.08 5.31
C GLN A 194 -5.86 21.27 5.96
N PRO A 195 -4.91 21.90 6.65
CA PRO A 195 -3.95 21.16 7.48
C PRO A 195 -4.66 20.30 8.55
N LEU A 196 -4.03 19.19 8.93
CA LEU A 196 -4.44 18.40 10.10
C LEU A 196 -4.19 19.20 11.37
N THR A 197 -5.14 19.13 12.31
CA THR A 197 -5.16 20.00 13.51
C THR A 197 -5.14 19.23 14.83
N HIS A 198 -5.56 17.97 14.80
CA HIS A 198 -5.72 17.08 15.95
C HIS A 198 -4.88 15.81 15.82
N ILE A 199 -4.22 15.60 14.68
CA ILE A 199 -3.28 14.51 14.46
C ILE A 199 -1.90 15.09 14.18
N GLU A 200 -0.96 14.69 15.02
CA GLU A 200 0.46 14.80 14.73
C GLU A 200 0.96 13.45 14.19
N LEU A 201 1.62 13.44 13.05
CA LEU A 201 2.17 12.22 12.47
C LEU A 201 3.64 12.08 12.85
N ALA A 202 4.00 10.93 13.40
CA ALA A 202 5.39 10.53 13.57
C ALA A 202 5.65 9.24 12.79
N PHE A 203 6.70 9.25 11.98
CA PHE A 203 7.14 8.08 11.23
C PHE A 203 8.09 7.26 12.08
N LEU A 204 7.91 5.95 12.05
CA LEU A 204 8.86 5.03 12.63
C LEU A 204 10.16 5.03 11.80
N PRO A 205 11.32 4.78 12.42
CA PRO A 205 12.58 4.64 11.71
C PRO A 205 12.50 3.62 10.56
N PRO A 206 13.29 3.78 9.49
CA PRO A 206 13.39 2.75 8.47
C PRO A 206 13.81 1.41 9.10
N ASN A 207 13.26 0.30 8.60
CA ASN A 207 13.55 -1.06 9.06
C ASN A 207 13.21 -1.33 10.55
N THR A 208 12.22 -0.63 11.10
CA THR A 208 11.74 -0.88 12.46
C THR A 208 11.30 -2.34 12.64
N ILE A 209 11.84 -3.02 13.66
CA ILE A 209 11.47 -4.39 14.03
C ILE A 209 10.08 -4.43 14.68
N SER A 210 9.39 -5.57 14.56
CA SER A 210 8.02 -5.78 15.07
C SER A 210 7.82 -5.40 16.54
N HIS A 211 8.87 -5.50 17.37
CA HIS A 211 8.86 -5.11 18.78
C HIS A 211 8.56 -3.61 19.00
N LEU A 212 8.98 -2.74 18.07
CA LEU A 212 8.76 -1.30 18.14
C LEU A 212 7.46 -0.86 17.44
N GLN A 213 6.75 -1.80 16.80
CA GLN A 213 5.49 -1.57 16.11
C GLN A 213 4.36 -2.20 16.94
N PRO A 214 3.62 -1.44 17.77
CA PRO A 214 2.64 -2.01 18.69
C PRO A 214 1.57 -2.89 18.01
N LEU A 215 1.25 -2.60 16.74
CA LEU A 215 0.35 -3.42 15.95
C LEU A 215 0.96 -4.78 15.58
N ASP A 216 2.24 -4.81 15.21
CA ASP A 216 2.97 -6.03 14.84
C ASP A 216 3.49 -6.80 16.07
N ALA A 217 3.57 -6.16 17.24
CA ALA A 217 3.98 -6.77 18.51
C ALA A 217 3.00 -7.85 19.01
N GLY A 218 1.72 -7.81 18.58
CA GLY A 218 0.78 -8.89 18.89
C GLY A 218 -0.67 -8.66 18.46
N ILE A 219 -1.08 -7.40 18.30
CA ILE A 219 -2.46 -7.04 17.95
C ILE A 219 -2.87 -7.66 16.61
N ILE A 220 -2.04 -7.54 15.57
CA ILE A 220 -2.31 -8.11 14.24
C ILE A 220 -2.36 -9.65 14.31
N ARG A 221 -1.49 -10.27 15.12
CA ARG A 221 -1.49 -11.72 15.32
C ARG A 221 -2.80 -12.19 15.94
N LYS A 222 -3.26 -11.52 17.01
CA LYS A 222 -4.53 -11.84 17.68
C LYS A 222 -5.74 -11.58 16.79
N TYR A 223 -5.74 -10.45 16.09
CA TYR A 223 -6.76 -10.12 15.09
C TYR A 223 -6.87 -11.21 14.01
N CYS A 224 -5.74 -11.62 13.41
CA CYS A 224 -5.71 -12.68 12.41
C CYS A 224 -6.22 -14.02 12.98
N HIS A 225 -5.88 -14.33 14.23
CA HIS A 225 -6.38 -15.52 14.91
C HIS A 225 -7.91 -15.51 15.05
N HIS A 226 -8.50 -14.40 15.51
CA HIS A 226 -9.95 -14.26 15.58
C HIS A 226 -10.61 -14.36 14.20
N MET A 227 -10.04 -13.71 13.19
CA MET A 227 -10.55 -13.79 11.82
C MET A 227 -10.57 -15.23 11.29
N LEU A 228 -9.49 -15.99 11.52
CA LEU A 228 -9.40 -17.38 11.09
C LEU A 228 -10.40 -18.28 11.83
N GLY A 229 -10.55 -18.12 13.15
CA GLY A 229 -11.56 -18.85 13.92
C GLY A 229 -12.98 -18.59 13.42
N LEU A 230 -13.36 -17.33 13.23
CA LEU A 230 -14.66 -16.96 12.68
C LEU A 230 -14.91 -17.51 11.27
N PHE A 231 -13.84 -17.61 10.47
CA PHE A 231 -13.90 -18.18 9.14
C PHE A 231 -14.12 -19.70 9.19
N GLU A 232 -13.42 -20.41 10.07
CA GLU A 232 -13.53 -21.86 10.24
C GLU A 232 -14.92 -22.26 10.77
N ASP A 233 -15.41 -21.55 11.79
CA ASP A 233 -16.72 -21.83 12.43
C ASP A 233 -17.90 -21.64 11.46
N ARG A 234 -17.81 -20.66 10.57
CA ARG A 234 -18.90 -20.29 9.64
C ARG A 234 -18.63 -20.71 8.21
N LYS A 235 -17.65 -21.59 7.99
CA LYS A 235 -17.31 -22.09 6.66
C LYS A 235 -18.43 -22.98 6.11
N ASP A 236 -19.18 -22.47 5.15
CA ASP A 236 -20.08 -23.32 4.36
C ASP A 236 -19.28 -24.16 3.37
N ILE A 237 -19.24 -25.48 3.61
CA ILE A 237 -18.51 -26.46 2.79
C ILE A 237 -19.02 -26.47 1.34
N ASN A 238 -20.30 -26.15 1.13
CA ASN A 238 -20.92 -26.12 -0.19
C ASN A 238 -20.63 -24.81 -0.94
N LYS A 239 -20.17 -23.79 -0.23
CA LYS A 239 -19.92 -22.47 -0.79
C LYS A 239 -18.51 -22.36 -1.38
N LYS A 240 -18.46 -22.25 -2.71
CA LYS A 240 -17.20 -22.20 -3.47
C LYS A 240 -16.35 -20.94 -3.24
N LYS A 241 -16.93 -19.81 -2.82
CA LYS A 241 -16.21 -18.53 -2.66
C LYS A 241 -16.87 -17.60 -1.63
N ILE A 242 -16.05 -17.01 -0.76
CA ILE A 242 -16.44 -15.96 0.19
C ILE A 242 -16.74 -14.68 -0.60
N ASN A 243 -17.85 -14.00 -0.28
CA ASN A 243 -18.15 -12.71 -0.87
C ASN A 243 -17.55 -11.55 -0.04
N ILE A 244 -17.42 -10.35 -0.61
CA ILE A 244 -16.79 -9.24 0.11
C ILE A 244 -17.63 -8.73 1.29
N LYS A 245 -18.95 -8.93 1.27
CA LYS A 245 -19.82 -8.55 2.39
C LYS A 245 -19.52 -9.41 3.63
N GLU A 246 -19.34 -10.70 3.42
CA GLU A 246 -18.92 -11.65 4.47
C GLU A 246 -17.54 -11.32 4.97
N ALA A 247 -16.59 -11.05 4.06
CA ALA A 247 -15.25 -10.64 4.45
C ALA A 247 -15.26 -9.37 5.33
N ILE A 248 -16.08 -8.37 4.98
CA ILE A 248 -16.26 -7.15 5.78
C ILE A 248 -16.84 -7.47 7.16
N ASN A 249 -17.82 -8.37 7.24
CA ASN A 249 -18.40 -8.77 8.52
C ASN A 249 -17.36 -9.49 9.39
N TYR A 250 -16.58 -10.42 8.82
CA TYR A 250 -15.49 -11.08 9.55
C TYR A 250 -14.42 -10.09 10.01
N VAL A 251 -14.08 -9.10 9.18
CA VAL A 251 -13.11 -8.05 9.54
C VAL A 251 -13.61 -7.24 10.74
N ALA A 252 -14.86 -6.80 10.72
CA ALA A 252 -15.44 -6.04 11.82
C ALA A 252 -15.53 -6.86 13.10
N GLU A 253 -16.08 -8.07 13.00
CA GLU A 253 -16.29 -8.93 14.17
C GLU A 253 -14.97 -9.43 14.76
N ALA A 254 -13.98 -9.76 13.94
CA ALA A 254 -12.64 -10.09 14.44
C ALA A 254 -11.99 -8.90 15.15
N TRP A 255 -12.24 -7.67 14.69
CA TRP A 255 -11.74 -6.47 15.34
C TRP A 255 -12.44 -6.20 16.67
N ASP A 256 -13.73 -6.49 16.78
CA ASP A 256 -14.48 -6.38 18.03
C ASP A 256 -13.94 -7.34 19.10
N HIS A 257 -13.52 -8.55 18.70
CA HIS A 257 -12.92 -9.55 19.60
C HIS A 257 -11.51 -9.18 20.10
N VAL A 258 -10.81 -8.24 19.47
CA VAL A 258 -9.54 -7.71 20.02
C VAL A 258 -9.88 -6.76 21.17
N THR A 259 -9.80 -7.26 22.40
CA THR A 259 -10.18 -6.52 23.60
C THR A 259 -9.12 -5.49 24.02
N GLU A 260 -9.50 -4.54 24.87
CA GLU A 260 -8.57 -3.60 25.52
C GLU A 260 -7.43 -4.36 26.24
N GLU A 261 -7.79 -5.39 27.01
CA GLU A 261 -6.83 -6.26 27.69
C GLU A 261 -5.84 -6.91 26.71
N THR A 262 -6.34 -7.36 25.54
CA THR A 262 -5.47 -7.91 24.49
C THR A 262 -4.46 -6.89 24.00
N ILE A 263 -4.89 -5.64 23.77
CA ILE A 263 -4.02 -4.56 23.28
C ILE A 263 -2.98 -4.18 24.33
N ARG A 264 -3.35 -4.09 25.62
CA ARG A 264 -2.43 -3.76 26.70
C ARG A 264 -1.36 -4.82 26.97
N ASN A 265 -1.66 -6.07 26.62
CA ASN A 265 -0.78 -7.22 26.84
C ASN A 265 0.10 -7.54 25.63
N CYS A 266 0.00 -6.77 24.54
CA CYS A 266 0.87 -6.86 23.37
C CYS A 266 1.95 -5.78 23.44
#